data_AF-A0AAD7EXA7-F1
#
_entry.id   AF-A0AAD7EXA7-F1
#
_cell.length_a   1.000
_cell.length_b   1.000
_cell.length_c   1.000
_cell.angle_alpha   90.00
_cell.angle_beta   90.00
_cell.angle_gamma   90.00
#
_symmetry.space_group_name_H-M   'P 1'
#
loop_
_entity.id
_entity.type
_entity.pdbx_description
1 polymer ?
#
loop_
_entity_poly.entity_id
_entity_poly.type
_entity_poly.pdbx_seq_one_letter_code
_entity_poly.pdbx_strand_id
1 'polypeptide(L)'
;MGGVAAFEASLASTIDLLAVSYSPMMSLSPRAHSDYSLCTDSIFKHTVWLYLFLLPFQLVSEFGWHTVPAVSIGAFIYLGFVAAGEEIEQPFGYDENNLDLDMF
;
A
#
# COMPACT_ATOMS: atom_id res chain seq x y z
N MET A 1 -20.77 -9.26 16.23
CA MET A 1 -19.30 -9.31 16.48
C MET A 1 -18.52 -10.13 15.44
N GLY A 2 -19.13 -10.80 14.45
CA GLY A 2 -18.40 -11.67 13.51
C GLY A 2 -17.93 -11.04 12.18
N GLY A 3 -18.39 -9.84 11.80
CA GLY A 3 -18.10 -9.26 10.48
C GLY A 3 -16.69 -8.69 10.34
N VAL A 4 -16.18 -8.02 11.38
CA VAL A 4 -14.88 -7.34 11.37
C VAL A 4 -13.73 -8.36 11.32
N ALA A 5 -13.76 -9.35 12.21
CA ALA A 5 -12.74 -10.41 12.25
C ALA A 5 -12.72 -11.26 10.96
N ALA A 6 -13.87 -11.49 10.33
CA ALA A 6 -13.95 -12.22 9.06
C ALA A 6 -13.34 -11.43 7.90
N PHE A 7 -13.52 -10.10 7.89
CA PHE A 7 -12.92 -9.23 6.89
C PHE A 7 -11.39 -9.12 7.08
N GLU A 8 -10.92 -8.92 8.31
CA GLU A 8 -9.49 -8.89 8.62
C GLU A 8 -8.79 -10.21 8.28
N ALA A 9 -9.42 -11.35 8.58
CA ALA A 9 -8.89 -12.66 8.20
C ALA A 9 -8.81 -12.83 6.67
N SER A 10 -9.80 -12.32 5.93
CA SER A 10 -9.79 -12.36 4.46
C SER A 10 -8.71 -11.45 3.87
N LEU A 11 -8.49 -10.27 4.44
CA LEU A 11 -7.44 -9.33 4.03
C LEU A 11 -6.05 -9.93 4.28
N ALA A 12 -5.82 -10.43 5.50
CA ALA A 12 -4.57 -11.06 5.89
C ALA A 12 -4.26 -12.26 4.98
N SER A 13 -5.24 -13.14 4.74
CA SER A 13 -5.07 -14.28 3.83
C SER A 13 -4.79 -13.87 2.39
N THR A 14 -5.34 -12.76 1.92
CA THR A 14 -5.10 -12.28 0.55
C THR A 14 -3.69 -11.68 0.41
N ILE A 15 -3.25 -10.94 1.42
CA ILE A 15 -1.88 -10.38 1.49
C ILE A 15 -0.84 -11.50 1.60
N ASP A 16 -1.09 -12.50 2.43
CA ASP A 16 -0.20 -13.66 2.58
C ASP A 16 -0.09 -14.47 1.28
N LEU A 17 -1.21 -14.67 0.57
CA LEU A 17 -1.20 -15.33 -0.73
C LEU A 17 -0.44 -14.55 -1.80
N LEU A 18 -0.56 -13.22 -1.80
CA LEU A 18 0.24 -12.35 -2.65
C LEU A 18 1.73 -12.49 -2.30
N ALA A 19 2.12 -12.35 -1.03
CA ALA A 19 3.50 -12.47 -0.58
C ALA A 19 4.13 -13.84 -0.94
N VAL A 20 3.38 -14.93 -0.79
CA VAL A 20 3.81 -16.28 -1.20
C VAL A 20 3.95 -16.39 -2.72
N SER A 21 3.06 -15.76 -3.49
CA SER A 21 3.16 -15.74 -4.96
C SER A 21 4.36 -14.94 -5.47
N TYR A 22 4.78 -13.88 -4.76
CA TYR A 22 5.92 -13.03 -5.14
C TYR A 22 7.28 -13.61 -4.74
N SER A 23 7.36 -14.38 -3.64
CA SER A 23 8.60 -14.97 -3.11
C SER A 23 9.48 -15.72 -4.13
N PRO A 24 8.94 -16.63 -4.98
CA PRO A 24 9.75 -17.29 -6.02
C PRO A 24 10.09 -16.37 -7.20
N MET A 25 9.36 -15.27 -7.40
CA MET A 25 9.51 -14.37 -8.54
C MET A 25 10.69 -13.39 -8.37
N MET A 26 11.07 -13.06 -7.12
CA MET A 26 12.29 -12.31 -6.81
C MET A 26 13.59 -13.03 -7.26
N SER A 27 13.50 -14.33 -7.59
CA SER A 27 14.63 -15.13 -8.09
C SER A 27 14.84 -15.06 -9.62
N LEU A 28 13.95 -14.39 -10.36
CA LEU A 28 14.01 -14.26 -11.82
C LEU A 28 14.86 -13.07 -12.29
N SER A 29 15.33 -13.16 -13.55
CA SER A 29 16.33 -12.27 -14.17
C SER A 29 16.03 -10.76 -14.04
N PRO A 30 17.06 -9.87 -14.03
CA PRO A 30 16.92 -8.42 -13.79
C PRO A 30 15.96 -7.67 -14.73
N ARG A 31 15.72 -8.18 -15.95
CA ARG A 31 14.79 -7.56 -16.90
C ARG A 31 13.32 -7.65 -16.48
N ALA A 32 12.94 -8.69 -15.74
CA ALA A 32 11.57 -8.81 -15.25
C ALA A 32 11.28 -7.76 -14.17
N HIS A 33 12.31 -7.30 -13.44
CA HIS A 33 12.19 -6.41 -12.27
C HIS A 33 11.51 -5.07 -12.55
N SER A 34 11.77 -4.47 -13.71
CA SER A 34 11.13 -3.20 -14.07
C SER A 34 9.66 -3.38 -14.45
N ASP A 35 9.30 -4.50 -15.07
CA ASP A 35 7.94 -4.74 -15.60
C ASP A 35 6.96 -5.17 -14.49
N TYR A 36 7.42 -5.89 -13.46
CA TYR A 36 6.55 -6.30 -12.35
C TYR A 36 6.44 -5.29 -11.21
N SER A 37 7.39 -4.35 -11.08
CA SER A 37 7.29 -3.26 -10.10
C SER A 37 5.99 -2.49 -10.31
N LEU A 38 5.74 -2.04 -11.54
CA LEU A 38 4.56 -1.25 -11.90
C LEU A 38 3.22 -1.92 -11.54
N CYS A 39 3.09 -3.24 -11.76
CA CYS A 39 1.90 -3.98 -11.36
C CYS A 39 1.76 -4.06 -9.84
N THR A 40 2.87 -4.27 -9.12
CA THR A 40 2.90 -4.36 -7.64
C THR A 40 2.52 -3.02 -7.01
N ASP A 41 3.02 -1.92 -7.55
CA ASP A 41 2.72 -0.55 -7.09
C ASP A 41 1.24 -0.24 -7.31
N SER A 42 0.68 -0.68 -8.43
CA SER A 42 -0.75 -0.55 -8.70
C SER A 42 -1.57 -1.36 -7.68
N ILE A 43 -1.21 -2.61 -7.37
CA ILE A 43 -1.95 -3.46 -6.42
C ILE A 43 -1.89 -2.88 -5.01
N PHE A 44 -0.74 -2.34 -4.60
CA PHE A 44 -0.57 -1.69 -3.31
C PHE A 44 -1.53 -0.49 -3.16
N LYS A 45 -1.56 0.40 -4.16
CA LYS A 45 -2.50 1.53 -4.19
C LYS A 45 -3.95 1.07 -4.08
N HIS A 46 -4.37 0.11 -4.90
CA HIS A 46 -5.74 -0.40 -4.87
C HIS A 46 -6.10 -1.03 -3.50
N THR A 47 -5.13 -1.69 -2.86
CA THR A 47 -5.32 -2.29 -1.52
C THR A 47 -5.50 -1.22 -0.45
N VAL A 48 -4.70 -0.15 -0.48
CA VAL A 48 -4.84 0.98 0.45
C VAL A 48 -6.18 1.71 0.26
N TRP A 49 -6.61 1.90 -1.00
CA TRP A 49 -7.93 2.47 -1.29
C TRP A 49 -9.07 1.63 -0.74
N LEU A 50 -9.03 0.31 -0.92
CA LEU A 50 -10.01 -0.61 -0.36
C LEU A 50 -10.00 -0.57 1.18
N TYR A 51 -8.82 -0.54 1.78
CA TYR A 51 -8.66 -0.44 3.23
C TYR A 51 -9.29 0.85 3.77
N LEU A 52 -8.99 2.01 3.18
CA LEU A 52 -9.57 3.31 3.59
C LEU A 52 -11.09 3.37 3.40
N PHE A 53 -11.63 2.70 2.38
CA PHE A 53 -13.08 2.63 2.16
C PHE A 53 -13.79 1.79 3.22
N LEU A 54 -13.14 0.75 3.73
CA LEU A 54 -13.71 -0.19 4.71
C LEU A 54 -13.50 0.26 6.16
N LEU A 55 -12.48 1.06 6.41
CA LEU A 55 -12.13 1.67 7.70
C LEU A 55 -13.31 2.38 8.41
N PRO A 56 -14.12 3.25 7.76
CA PRO A 56 -15.26 3.88 8.44
C PRO A 56 -16.33 2.87 8.88
N PHE A 57 -16.58 1.81 8.10
CA PHE A 57 -17.54 0.76 8.47
C PHE A 57 -17.06 -0.07 9.67
N GLN A 58 -15.75 -0.18 9.85
CA GLN A 58 -15.14 -0.84 10.99
C GLN A 58 -15.19 0.03 12.25
N LEU A 59 -14.84 1.32 12.14
CA LEU A 59 -14.75 2.19 13.31
C LEU A 59 -16.11 2.77 13.76
N VAL A 60 -17.11 2.86 12.88
CA VAL A 60 -18.41 3.45 13.22
C VAL A 60 -19.14 2.66 14.30
N SER A 61 -18.90 1.35 14.42
CA SER A 61 -19.52 0.53 15.47
C SER A 61 -19.01 0.83 16.87
N GLU A 62 -17.80 1.38 17.00
CA GLU A 62 -17.17 1.66 18.29
C GLU A 62 -17.14 3.15 18.64
N PHE A 63 -16.90 4.04 17.67
CA PHE A 63 -16.63 5.46 17.90
C PHE A 63 -17.74 6.43 17.46
N GLY A 64 -18.74 5.96 16.71
CA GLY A 64 -19.88 6.78 16.28
C GLY A 64 -19.45 8.03 15.49
N TRP A 65 -19.83 9.23 15.97
CA TRP A 65 -19.54 10.49 15.26
C TRP A 65 -18.04 10.87 15.23
N HIS A 66 -17.23 10.35 16.15
CA HIS A 66 -15.79 10.59 16.19
C HIS A 66 -15.03 9.80 15.11
N THR A 67 -15.70 8.87 14.43
CA THR A 67 -15.12 8.09 13.34
C THR A 67 -14.71 8.96 12.16
N VAL A 68 -15.46 10.04 11.85
CA VAL A 68 -15.17 10.92 10.70
C VAL A 68 -13.80 11.60 10.78
N PRO A 69 -13.44 12.31 11.88
CA PRO A 69 -12.11 12.91 12.00
C PRO A 69 -11.00 11.85 12.12
N ALA A 70 -11.26 10.71 12.79
CA ALA A 70 -10.28 9.64 12.91
C ALA A 70 -9.93 9.00 11.55
N VAL A 71 -10.94 8.68 10.74
CA VAL A 71 -10.76 8.16 9.37
C VAL A 71 -10.05 9.18 8.49
N SER A 72 -10.38 10.47 8.62
CA SER A 72 -9.76 11.53 7.82
C SER A 72 -8.26 11.67 8.08
N ILE A 73 -7.85 11.61 9.35
CA ILE A 73 -6.43 11.65 9.72
C ILE A 73 -5.71 10.36 9.26
N GLY A 74 -6.33 9.20 9.46
CA GLY A 74 -5.78 7.93 8.97
C GLY A 74 -5.59 7.94 7.46
N ALA A 75 -6.59 8.38 6.70
CA ALA A 75 -6.52 8.52 5.24
C ALA A 75 -5.38 9.43 4.80
N PHE A 76 -5.19 10.57 5.46
CA PHE A 76 -4.08 11.48 5.16
C PHE A 76 -2.71 10.79 5.33
N ILE A 77 -2.53 10.04 6.41
CA ILE A 77 -1.26 9.34 6.68
C ILE A 77 -1.03 8.20 5.68
N TYR A 78 -2.02 7.35 5.42
CA TYR A 78 -1.87 6.22 4.51
C TYR A 78 -1.64 6.66 3.06
N LEU A 79 -2.34 7.70 2.59
CA LEU A 79 -2.10 8.26 1.26
C LEU A 79 -0.72 8.91 1.16
N GLY A 80 -0.26 9.59 2.21
CA GLY A 80 1.10 10.13 2.28
C GLY A 80 2.17 9.04 2.25
N PHE A 81 1.93 7.90 2.90
CA PHE A 81 2.84 6.75 2.87
C PHE A 81 2.94 6.12 1.48
N VAL A 82 1.82 6.02 0.76
CA VAL A 82 1.82 5.54 -0.64
C VAL A 82 2.66 6.46 -1.52
N ALA A 83 2.46 7.78 -1.43
CA ALA A 83 3.22 8.75 -2.22
C ALA A 83 4.72 8.72 -1.89
N ALA A 84 5.08 8.65 -0.61
CA ALA A 84 6.48 8.54 -0.19
C ALA A 84 7.13 7.21 -0.63
N GLY A 85 6.36 6.12 -0.71
CA GLY A 85 6.85 4.83 -1.20
C GLY A 85 7.26 4.88 -2.68
N GLU A 86 6.49 5.58 -3.51
CA GLU A 86 6.80 5.76 -4.94
C GLU A 86 8.12 6.51 -5.17
N GLU A 87 8.40 7.55 -4.37
CA GLU A 87 9.66 8.30 -4.47
C GLU A 87 10.88 7.43 -4.10
N ILE A 88 10.72 6.52 -3.14
CA ILE A 88 11.81 5.64 -2.66
C ILE A 88 12.11 4.52 -3.67
N GLU A 89 11.15 4.10 -4.49
CA GLU A 89 11.35 3.05 -5.50
C GLU A 89 12.16 3.51 -6.72
N GLN A 90 12.23 4.82 -6.99
CA GLN A 90 13.06 5.40 -8.06
C GLN A 90 14.12 6.38 -7.52
N PRO A 91 15.09 5.93 -6.71
CA PRO A 91 16.06 6.81 -6.04
C PRO A 91 17.06 7.50 -7.00
N PHE A 92 17.00 7.19 -8.30
CA PHE A 92 17.93 7.66 -9.35
C PHE A 92 17.22 8.29 -10.56
N GLY A 93 15.95 8.71 -10.44
CA GLY A 93 15.27 9.47 -11.49
C GLY A 93 15.73 10.93 -11.57
N TYR A 94 15.21 11.71 -12.52
CA TYR A 94 15.49 13.16 -12.68
C TYR A 94 14.46 14.07 -11.98
N ASP A 95 13.84 13.61 -10.89
CA ASP A 95 12.86 14.41 -10.14
C ASP A 95 13.54 15.39 -9.16
N GLU A 96 12.86 16.45 -8.74
CA GLU A 96 13.46 17.54 -7.93
C GLU A 96 14.03 17.08 -6.57
N ASN A 97 13.55 15.94 -6.05
CA ASN A 97 13.98 15.35 -4.77
C ASN A 97 15.00 14.21 -4.93
N ASN A 98 15.49 13.95 -6.14
CA ASN A 98 16.31 12.78 -6.43
C ASN A 98 17.80 13.05 -6.21
N LEU A 99 18.54 11.97 -5.95
CA LEU A 99 19.97 12.05 -5.68
C LEU A 99 20.72 12.29 -7.00
N ASP A 100 21.36 13.46 -7.12
CA ASP A 100 22.10 13.87 -8.31
C ASP A 100 23.39 13.03 -8.48
N LEU A 101 23.40 12.15 -9.46
CA LEU A 101 24.51 11.23 -9.72
C LEU A 101 25.49 11.73 -10.80
N ASP A 102 25.27 12.90 -11.39
CA ASP A 102 26.14 13.48 -12.43
C ASP A 102 27.43 14.13 -11.85
N MET A 103 27.73 13.87 -10.58
CA MET A 103 28.88 14.40 -9.82
C MET A 103 30.12 13.48 -9.77
N PHE A 104 30.21 12.42 -10.60
CA PHE A 104 31.41 11.56 -10.70
C PHE A 104 31.89 11.32 -12.13
#